data_AF-A0A2M8C7C5-F1
#
_entry.id   AF-A0A2M8C7C5-F1
#
_cell.length_a   1.000
_cell.length_b   1.000
_cell.length_c   1.000
_cell.angle_alpha   90.00
_cell.angle_beta   90.00
_cell.angle_gamma   90.00
#
_symmetry.space_group_name_H-M   'P 1'
#
loop_
_entity.id
_entity.type
_entity.pdbx_description
1 polymer ?
#
loop_
_entity_poly.entity_id
_entity_poly.type
_entity_poly.pdbx_seq_one_letter_code
_entity_poly.pdbx_strand_id
1 'polypeptide(L)'
;KKDIYVYAHWLGMPEAKPIGVLSAHQGKGRKSFSFEYDKGWLQSKEQYLIDPDIGWYSGQQFPAKKDNFGVFMDSMPDTWGRTLMKRRETILAKEEDRNPNKLYDIDFLLGVYDEGRMGALRFKTDPKGLFLDDNQEFPTPHWSSVRELQYGVEVIESDKESNEISKWLAVLMAPGSSLGGARPKANILDDNNHPWIAKFPSKNDTIDKALWEYLAYKLAVNCGIEMAESIIQQVAGSSHTFFTKRFDRHHGERIHFSSAMTMTGNNEEIIKDTSPGYLDLVEFIQYSGANSEIDLHQLWRRIVFNIAISNTDDHLRNHGFILKSDGWHLSPAFDINPSIDKAGLAINIDSENNA
;
A
#
# COMPACT_ATOMS: atom_id res chain seq x y z
N LYS A 1 0.00 25.18 -8.68
CA LYS A 1 0.37 23.92 -9.34
C LYS A 1 1.69 23.44 -8.73
N LYS A 2 1.77 22.18 -8.31
CA LYS A 2 3.01 21.56 -7.80
C LYS A 2 3.28 20.31 -8.62
N ASP A 3 4.45 20.24 -9.23
CA ASP A 3 4.85 19.16 -10.12
C ASP A 3 5.71 18.14 -9.37
N ILE A 4 5.45 16.87 -9.66
CA ILE A 4 6.13 15.71 -9.09
C ILE A 4 6.60 14.85 -10.25
N TYR A 5 7.90 14.64 -10.34
CA TYR A 5 8.49 13.82 -11.40
C TYR A 5 8.40 12.36 -10.98
N VAL A 6 7.75 11.57 -11.82
CA VAL A 6 7.47 10.16 -11.57
C VAL A 6 8.47 9.31 -12.35
N TYR A 7 9.08 8.35 -11.67
CA TYR A 7 10.04 7.41 -12.23
C TYR A 7 9.57 5.98 -12.01
N ALA A 8 9.83 5.10 -12.98
CA ALA A 8 9.70 3.67 -12.84
C ALA A 8 11.08 3.05 -12.57
N HIS A 9 11.15 2.15 -11.60
CA HIS A 9 12.35 1.37 -11.31
C HIS A 9 11.96 0.00 -10.76
N TRP A 10 11.36 -0.82 -11.62
CA TRP A 10 11.01 -2.20 -11.29
C TRP A 10 12.05 -3.19 -11.79
N LEU A 11 11.96 -4.41 -11.28
CA LEU A 11 12.81 -5.57 -11.55
C LEU A 11 13.07 -5.72 -13.05
N GLY A 12 14.35 -5.83 -13.41
CA GLY A 12 14.79 -5.91 -14.81
C GLY A 12 15.10 -4.55 -15.46
N MET A 13 14.83 -3.42 -14.79
CA MET A 13 15.31 -2.11 -15.23
C MET A 13 16.69 -1.81 -14.63
N PRO A 14 17.72 -1.51 -15.45
CA PRO A 14 19.07 -1.22 -14.93
C PRO A 14 19.17 0.11 -14.18
N GLU A 15 18.26 1.04 -14.47
CA GLU A 15 18.20 2.36 -13.85
C GLU A 15 16.75 2.87 -13.81
N ALA A 16 16.48 3.81 -12.91
CA ALA A 16 15.19 4.46 -12.81
C ALA A 16 14.93 5.36 -14.04
N LYS A 17 13.84 5.12 -14.77
CA LYS A 17 13.48 5.91 -15.96
C LYS A 17 12.36 6.90 -15.64
N PRO A 18 12.43 8.15 -16.13
CA PRO A 18 11.32 9.08 -16.01
C PRO A 18 10.14 8.54 -16.82
N ILE A 19 8.98 8.43 -16.18
CA ILE A 19 7.74 8.02 -16.87
C ILE A 19 6.81 9.20 -17.13
N GLY A 20 6.91 10.28 -16.35
CA GLY A 20 6.08 11.46 -16.55
C GLY A 20 6.06 12.40 -15.36
N VAL A 21 5.12 13.34 -15.41
CA VAL A 21 4.93 14.38 -14.38
C VAL A 21 3.50 14.31 -13.87
N LEU A 22 3.38 14.11 -12.55
CA LEU A 22 2.13 14.28 -11.81
C LEU A 22 2.04 15.72 -11.31
N SER A 23 1.02 16.45 -11.75
CA SER A 23 0.77 17.82 -11.32
C SER A 23 -0.43 17.89 -10.38
N ALA A 24 -0.22 18.41 -9.18
CA ALA A 24 -1.29 18.76 -8.26
C ALA A 24 -1.76 20.20 -8.49
N HIS A 25 -3.05 20.35 -8.77
CA HIS A 25 -3.70 21.63 -8.96
C HIS A 25 -4.50 21.99 -7.70
N GLN A 26 -4.11 23.06 -7.04
CA GLN A 26 -4.85 23.64 -5.92
C GLN A 26 -5.55 24.92 -6.42
N GLY A 27 -6.85 24.82 -6.72
CA GLY A 27 -7.72 25.94 -7.08
C GLY A 27 -8.83 26.16 -6.06
N LYS A 28 -9.57 27.28 -6.16
CA LYS A 28 -10.71 27.58 -5.29
C LYS A 28 -11.83 26.55 -5.49
N GLY A 29 -11.83 25.48 -4.68
CA GLY A 29 -12.94 24.55 -4.52
C GLY A 29 -12.78 23.16 -5.13
N ARG A 30 -11.75 22.89 -5.93
CA ARG A 30 -11.47 21.55 -6.46
C ARG A 30 -9.97 21.26 -6.43
N LYS A 31 -9.61 20.13 -5.84
CA LYS A 31 -8.25 19.58 -5.92
C LYS A 31 -8.29 18.56 -7.05
N SER A 32 -7.47 18.75 -8.06
CA SER A 32 -7.36 17.78 -9.13
C SER A 32 -5.90 17.46 -9.38
N PHE A 33 -5.66 16.22 -9.72
CA PHE A 33 -4.38 15.76 -10.23
C PHE A 33 -4.47 15.59 -11.74
N SER A 34 -3.35 15.82 -12.40
CA SER A 34 -3.18 15.47 -13.81
C SER A 34 -1.84 14.80 -14.03
N PHE A 35 -1.77 13.93 -15.01
CA PHE A 35 -0.54 13.24 -15.35
C PHE A 35 -0.20 13.48 -16.83
N GLU A 36 1.07 13.70 -17.12
CA GLU A 36 1.58 13.80 -18.48
C GLU A 36 2.78 12.86 -18.61
N TYR A 37 2.72 11.92 -19.56
CA TYR A 37 3.84 11.02 -19.83
C TYR A 37 5.08 11.77 -20.32
N ASP A 38 6.24 11.25 -19.94
CA ASP A 38 7.49 11.62 -20.58
C ASP A 38 7.51 11.15 -22.05
N LYS A 39 8.00 11.99 -22.95
CA LYS A 39 8.03 11.69 -24.39
C LYS A 39 8.94 10.51 -24.71
N GLY A 40 10.05 10.37 -24.00
CA GLY A 40 10.97 9.24 -24.14
C GLY A 40 10.32 7.94 -23.66
N TRP A 41 9.53 8.00 -22.59
CA TRP A 41 8.74 6.85 -22.14
C TRP A 41 7.72 6.39 -23.17
N LEU A 42 6.94 7.30 -23.77
CA LEU A 42 5.96 6.97 -24.81
C LEU A 42 6.59 6.38 -26.08
N GLN A 43 7.83 6.76 -26.38
CA GLN A 43 8.59 6.23 -27.52
C GLN A 43 9.25 4.87 -27.22
N SER A 44 9.25 4.45 -25.96
CA SER A 44 9.74 3.12 -25.60
C SER A 44 8.83 2.03 -26.19
N LYS A 45 9.38 0.83 -26.37
CA LYS A 45 8.62 -0.35 -26.82
C LYS A 45 7.77 -0.96 -25.70
N GLU A 46 7.87 -0.42 -24.49
CA GLU A 46 7.33 -0.98 -23.26
C GLU A 46 6.03 -0.26 -22.89
N GLN A 47 4.92 -0.69 -23.50
CA GLN A 47 3.59 -0.18 -23.18
C GLN A 47 3.02 -0.94 -21.99
N TYR A 48 3.17 -0.38 -20.79
CA TYR A 48 2.57 -0.94 -19.58
C TYR A 48 1.31 -0.17 -19.18
N LEU A 49 0.23 -0.90 -18.93
CA LEU A 49 -0.94 -0.37 -18.23
C LEU A 49 -0.57 -0.11 -16.77
N ILE A 50 -0.35 1.15 -16.40
CA ILE A 50 -0.04 1.54 -15.01
C ILE A 50 -1.29 1.96 -14.23
N ASP A 51 -2.31 2.46 -14.92
CA ASP A 51 -3.60 2.89 -14.38
C ASP A 51 -4.61 2.92 -15.55
N PRO A 52 -5.84 2.38 -15.41
CA PRO A 52 -6.86 2.43 -16.45
C PRO A 52 -7.26 3.85 -16.90
N ASP A 53 -7.09 4.85 -16.03
CA ASP A 53 -7.42 6.25 -16.34
C ASP A 53 -6.27 6.99 -17.05
N ILE A 54 -5.13 6.34 -17.29
CA ILE A 54 -3.96 6.93 -17.96
C ILE A 54 -3.76 6.26 -19.32
N GLY A 55 -4.27 6.91 -20.37
CA GLY A 55 -4.15 6.44 -21.75
C GLY A 55 -2.75 6.65 -22.36
N TRP A 56 -2.36 5.79 -23.30
CA TRP A 56 -1.03 5.82 -23.94
C TRP A 56 -0.91 6.92 -25.00
N TYR A 57 -0.93 8.19 -24.59
CA TYR A 57 -0.76 9.34 -25.47
C TYR A 57 -0.12 10.54 -24.76
N SER A 58 0.42 11.47 -25.56
CA SER A 58 1.09 12.67 -25.06
C SER A 58 0.11 13.74 -24.59
N GLY A 59 0.55 14.57 -23.65
CA GLY A 59 -0.22 15.70 -23.13
C GLY A 59 -0.88 15.38 -21.80
N GLN A 60 -1.49 16.41 -21.22
CA GLN A 60 -2.05 16.34 -19.88
C GLN A 60 -3.33 15.51 -19.85
N GLN A 61 -3.38 14.55 -18.93
CA GLN A 61 -4.51 13.64 -18.71
C GLN A 61 -5.08 13.85 -17.31
N PHE A 62 -6.36 13.55 -17.13
CA PHE A 62 -7.07 13.70 -15.87
C PHE A 62 -7.85 12.42 -15.57
N PRO A 63 -7.96 12.01 -14.29
CA PRO A 63 -8.67 10.80 -13.93
C PRO A 63 -10.17 10.93 -14.20
N ALA A 64 -10.82 9.83 -14.57
CA ALA A 64 -12.24 9.83 -14.93
C ALA A 64 -13.11 9.74 -13.67
N LYS A 65 -13.89 10.79 -13.37
CA LYS A 65 -14.79 10.86 -12.19
C LYS A 65 -14.08 10.75 -10.82
N LYS A 66 -12.77 10.98 -10.76
CA LYS A 66 -11.98 10.99 -9.52
C LYS A 66 -11.19 12.30 -9.42
N ASP A 67 -10.68 12.60 -8.23
CA ASP A 67 -9.77 13.74 -8.04
C ASP A 67 -8.29 13.35 -8.28
N ASN A 68 -7.95 12.06 -8.17
CA ASN A 68 -6.59 11.53 -8.35
C ASN A 68 -6.60 10.15 -9.05
N PHE A 69 -5.45 9.76 -9.62
CA PHE A 69 -5.24 8.44 -10.23
C PHE A 69 -4.96 7.38 -9.17
N GLY A 70 -5.48 6.16 -9.36
CA GLY A 70 -5.36 5.06 -8.41
C GLY A 70 -3.91 4.66 -8.16
N VAL A 71 -3.08 4.63 -9.21
CA VAL A 71 -1.67 4.22 -9.12
C VAL A 71 -0.85 5.08 -8.15
N PHE A 72 -1.15 6.38 -8.05
CA PHE A 72 -0.49 7.26 -7.09
C PHE A 72 -1.08 7.11 -5.69
N MET A 73 -2.37 6.79 -5.58
CA MET A 73 -3.03 6.50 -4.30
C MET A 73 -2.49 5.21 -3.68
N ASP A 74 -2.15 4.20 -4.48
CA ASP A 74 -1.51 2.97 -4.00
C ASP A 74 -0.12 3.22 -3.37
N SER A 75 0.55 4.32 -3.75
CA SER A 75 1.84 4.73 -3.18
C SER A 75 1.72 5.61 -1.93
N MET A 76 0.50 5.90 -1.47
CA MET A 76 0.23 6.72 -0.27
C MET A 76 0.19 5.87 1.00
N PRO A 77 0.40 6.47 2.18
CA PRO A 77 0.23 5.77 3.44
C PRO A 77 -1.24 5.47 3.72
N ASP A 78 -1.45 4.39 4.47
CA ASP A 78 -2.74 3.99 5.03
C ASP A 78 -3.19 4.92 6.18
N THR A 79 -4.27 4.54 6.87
CA THR A 79 -4.82 5.29 8.00
C THR A 79 -3.82 5.49 9.13
N TRP A 80 -2.99 4.48 9.43
CA TRP A 80 -1.95 4.56 10.45
C TRP A 80 -0.88 5.58 10.04
N GLY A 81 -0.29 5.43 8.84
CA GLY A 81 0.72 6.35 8.35
C GLY A 81 0.22 7.79 8.23
N ARG A 82 -1.03 7.99 7.76
CA ARG A 82 -1.68 9.32 7.73
C ARG A 82 -1.83 9.91 9.13
N THR A 83 -2.10 9.09 10.14
CA THR A 83 -2.19 9.52 11.55
C THR A 83 -0.83 9.97 12.07
N LEU A 84 0.24 9.20 11.78
CA LEU A 84 1.60 9.57 12.16
C LEU A 84 2.04 10.88 11.51
N MET A 85 1.77 11.06 10.22
CA MET A 85 2.12 12.29 9.50
C MET A 85 1.38 13.52 10.06
N LYS A 86 0.09 13.40 10.35
CA LYS A 86 -0.68 14.49 10.99
C LYS A 86 -0.13 14.82 12.37
N ARG A 87 0.24 13.81 13.17
CA ARG A 87 0.82 14.02 14.49
C ARG A 87 2.19 14.69 14.42
N ARG A 88 3.04 14.28 13.47
CA ARG A 88 4.34 14.91 13.19
C ARG A 88 4.18 16.38 12.83
N GLU A 89 3.24 16.70 11.94
CA GLU A 89 2.94 18.08 11.56
C GLU A 89 2.47 18.93 12.74
N THR A 90 1.63 18.39 13.62
CA THR A 90 1.20 19.08 14.85
C THR A 90 2.38 19.39 15.78
N ILE A 91 3.31 18.45 15.94
CA ILE A 91 4.49 18.64 16.80
C ILE A 91 5.42 19.71 16.21
N LEU A 92 5.76 19.59 14.92
CA LEU A 92 6.60 20.58 14.23
C LEU A 92 5.98 21.98 14.26
N ALA A 93 4.67 22.07 14.08
CA ALA A 93 3.95 23.34 14.17
C ALA A 93 4.08 23.99 15.57
N LYS A 94 4.02 23.19 16.64
CA LYS A 94 4.21 23.65 18.03
C LYS A 94 5.66 24.09 18.29
N GLU A 95 6.64 23.36 17.75
CA GLU A 95 8.07 23.71 17.85
C GLU A 95 8.41 25.01 17.09
N GLU A 96 7.75 25.25 15.96
CA GLU A 96 7.92 26.42 15.10
C GLU A 96 6.99 27.60 15.45
N ASP A 97 6.22 27.51 16.55
CA ASP A 97 5.22 28.50 16.98
C ASP A 97 4.23 28.91 15.87
N ARG A 98 3.72 27.92 15.13
CA ARG A 98 2.75 28.09 14.04
C ARG A 98 1.54 27.17 14.20
N ASN A 99 0.47 27.48 13.45
CA ASN A 99 -0.64 26.55 13.35
C ASN A 99 -0.27 25.33 12.48
N PRO A 100 -0.79 24.13 12.80
CA PRO A 100 -0.61 22.95 11.95
C PRO A 100 -1.23 23.17 10.57
N ASN A 101 -0.48 22.83 9.53
CA ASN A 101 -0.98 22.86 8.16
C ASN A 101 -1.96 21.71 7.93
N LYS A 102 -3.01 21.96 7.15
CA LYS A 102 -3.90 20.90 6.70
C LYS A 102 -3.19 20.08 5.61
N LEU A 103 -2.88 18.83 5.93
CA LEU A 103 -2.28 17.89 4.97
C LEU A 103 -3.31 17.44 3.91
N TYR A 104 -2.87 17.39 2.66
CA TYR A 104 -3.61 16.90 1.51
C TYR A 104 -2.94 15.69 0.87
N ASP A 105 -3.57 15.07 -0.12
CA ASP A 105 -3.07 13.83 -0.75
C ASP A 105 -1.67 13.97 -1.32
N ILE A 106 -1.30 15.13 -1.85
CA ILE A 106 0.08 15.38 -2.26
C ILE A 106 1.05 15.33 -1.08
N ASP A 107 0.68 15.84 0.10
CA ASP A 107 1.56 15.82 1.26
C ASP A 107 1.73 14.38 1.77
N PHE A 108 0.65 13.59 1.76
CA PHE A 108 0.70 12.17 2.07
C PHE A 108 1.51 11.37 1.05
N LEU A 109 1.39 11.67 -0.23
CA LEU A 109 2.22 11.05 -1.26
C LEU A 109 3.68 11.39 -1.03
N LEU A 110 4.06 12.64 -0.76
CA LEU A 110 5.47 13.04 -0.68
C LEU A 110 6.13 12.72 0.67
N GLY A 111 5.36 12.58 1.75
CA GLY A 111 5.89 12.33 3.10
C GLY A 111 6.12 10.85 3.44
N VAL A 112 6.29 10.02 2.41
CA VAL A 112 6.62 8.61 2.54
C VAL A 112 8.05 8.35 2.05
N TYR A 113 8.82 7.59 2.83
CA TYR A 113 10.18 7.15 2.49
C TYR A 113 10.23 6.36 1.18
N ASP A 114 11.15 6.70 0.26
CA ASP A 114 11.19 6.11 -1.09
C ASP A 114 11.31 4.59 -1.08
N GLU A 115 12.22 4.03 -0.28
CA GLU A 115 12.43 2.57 -0.20
C GLU A 115 11.21 1.84 0.37
N GLY A 116 10.48 2.51 1.26
CA GLY A 116 9.32 1.97 1.95
C GLY A 116 8.05 1.92 1.08
N ARG A 117 7.97 2.68 -0.02
CA ARG A 117 6.74 2.79 -0.84
C ARG A 117 6.29 1.45 -1.40
N MET A 118 4.98 1.24 -1.48
CA MET A 118 4.47 0.06 -2.16
C MET A 118 4.68 0.17 -3.68
N GLY A 119 4.99 -0.95 -4.32
CA GLY A 119 5.30 -1.02 -5.73
C GLY A 119 6.66 -0.41 -6.08
N ALA A 120 6.77 0.05 -7.33
CA ALA A 120 8.04 0.42 -7.94
C ALA A 120 8.09 1.85 -8.53
N LEU A 121 7.06 2.67 -8.24
CA LEU A 121 7.11 4.08 -8.58
C LEU A 121 7.96 4.84 -7.57
N ARG A 122 8.74 5.78 -8.10
CA ARG A 122 9.62 6.67 -7.34
C ARG A 122 9.32 8.10 -7.71
N PHE A 123 9.52 9.02 -6.77
CA PHE A 123 9.10 10.41 -6.92
C PHE A 123 10.24 11.38 -6.64
N LYS A 124 10.30 12.47 -7.41
CA LYS A 124 11.17 13.62 -7.15
C LYS A 124 10.38 14.92 -7.19
N THR A 125 10.81 15.90 -6.41
CA THR A 125 10.35 17.30 -6.52
C THR A 125 11.27 18.17 -7.38
N ASP A 126 12.53 17.75 -7.55
CA ASP A 126 13.51 18.32 -8.47
C ASP A 126 14.08 17.19 -9.34
N PRO A 127 14.06 17.27 -10.69
CA PRO A 127 14.62 16.23 -11.55
C PRO A 127 16.08 15.89 -11.24
N LYS A 128 16.86 16.89 -10.82
CA LYS A 128 18.27 16.76 -10.46
C LYS A 128 18.49 16.41 -8.98
N GLY A 129 17.43 16.42 -8.19
CA GLY A 129 17.46 16.04 -6.78
C GLY A 129 17.51 14.53 -6.57
N LEU A 130 17.64 14.15 -5.31
CA LEU A 130 17.46 12.77 -4.85
C LEU A 130 15.99 12.36 -4.97
N PHE A 131 15.73 11.05 -4.87
CA PHE A 131 14.37 10.58 -4.67
C PHE A 131 13.85 11.07 -3.32
N LEU A 132 12.54 11.27 -3.25
CA LEU A 132 11.93 11.88 -2.06
C LEU A 132 12.15 11.00 -0.85
N ASP A 133 12.64 11.65 0.21
CA ASP A 133 12.91 10.99 1.48
C ASP A 133 13.88 9.81 1.24
N ASP A 134 15.06 10.14 0.71
CA ASP A 134 16.27 9.30 0.60
C ASP A 134 17.23 9.59 1.77
N ASN A 135 16.68 10.06 2.90
CA ASN A 135 17.51 10.44 4.04
C ASN A 135 18.03 9.18 4.74
N GLN A 136 19.34 8.92 4.61
CA GLN A 136 20.03 7.83 5.30
C GLN A 136 20.06 8.00 6.83
N GLU A 137 19.59 9.13 7.37
CA GLU A 137 19.52 9.37 8.82
C GLU A 137 18.51 8.44 9.53
N PHE A 138 17.49 7.93 8.83
CA PHE A 138 16.51 6.99 9.37
C PHE A 138 16.28 5.83 8.39
N PRO A 139 17.26 4.93 8.22
CA PRO A 139 17.11 3.80 7.31
C PRO A 139 15.99 2.88 7.80
N THR A 140 15.42 2.10 6.87
CA THR A 140 14.45 1.04 7.23
C THR A 140 15.05 0.19 8.36
N PRO A 141 14.42 0.11 9.54
CA PRO A 141 15.01 -0.55 10.70
C PRO A 141 15.30 -2.03 10.46
N HIS A 142 16.38 -2.54 11.06
CA HIS A 142 16.66 -3.98 11.04
C HIS A 142 15.74 -4.76 11.99
N TRP A 143 15.53 -6.05 11.73
CA TRP A 143 14.70 -6.95 12.55
C TRP A 143 15.08 -6.93 14.05
N SER A 144 16.36 -6.70 14.36
CA SER A 144 16.85 -6.57 15.73
C SER A 144 16.21 -5.41 16.52
N SER A 145 15.69 -4.39 15.83
CA SER A 145 15.03 -3.23 16.44
C SER A 145 13.54 -3.44 16.74
N VAL A 146 12.96 -4.60 16.42
CA VAL A 146 11.52 -4.88 16.58
C VAL A 146 11.00 -4.61 18.00
N ARG A 147 11.79 -4.94 19.04
CA ARG A 147 11.43 -4.64 20.43
C ARG A 147 11.31 -3.15 20.70
N GLU A 148 12.25 -2.37 20.17
CA GLU A 148 12.25 -0.91 20.28
C GLU A 148 11.07 -0.29 19.52
N LEU A 149 10.75 -0.83 18.34
CA LEU A 149 9.59 -0.39 17.55
C LEU A 149 8.27 -0.67 18.27
N GLN A 150 8.11 -1.86 18.88
CA GLN A 150 6.91 -2.16 19.67
C GLN A 150 6.76 -1.19 20.85
N TYR A 151 7.87 -0.88 21.55
CA TYR A 151 7.85 0.14 22.59
C TYR A 151 7.47 1.53 22.05
N GLY A 152 8.01 1.92 20.89
CA GLY A 152 7.64 3.17 20.22
C GLY A 152 6.15 3.25 19.88
N VAL A 153 5.56 2.14 19.45
CA VAL A 153 4.11 2.01 19.25
C VAL A 153 3.35 2.26 20.55
N GLU A 154 3.75 1.62 21.65
CA GLU A 154 3.13 1.81 22.97
C GLU A 154 3.20 3.29 23.42
N VAL A 155 4.34 3.95 23.19
CA VAL A 155 4.53 5.38 23.50
C VAL A 155 3.62 6.26 22.64
N ILE A 156 3.52 6.00 21.34
CA ILE A 156 2.65 6.76 20.42
C ILE A 156 1.20 6.55 20.79
N GLU A 157 0.77 5.32 21.01
CA GLU A 157 -0.62 5.06 21.39
C GLU A 157 -0.93 5.53 22.81
N SER A 158 0.08 5.80 23.66
CA SER A 158 -0.17 6.41 24.97
C SER A 158 -0.68 7.86 24.84
N ASP A 159 -1.61 8.23 25.71
CA ASP A 159 -2.15 9.60 25.76
C ASP A 159 -1.22 10.59 26.47
N LYS A 160 0.04 10.20 26.71
CA LYS A 160 1.05 11.00 27.42
C LYS A 160 1.89 11.79 26.40
N GLU A 161 2.08 13.09 26.65
CA GLU A 161 3.12 13.83 25.94
C GLU A 161 4.50 13.27 26.36
N SER A 162 5.31 12.88 25.38
CA SER A 162 6.69 12.41 25.56
C SER A 162 7.57 13.03 24.48
N ASN A 163 8.74 13.52 24.88
CA ASN A 163 9.75 14.06 23.95
C ASN A 163 10.29 12.98 22.99
N GLU A 164 10.05 11.71 23.26
CA GLU A 164 10.45 10.59 22.40
C GLU A 164 9.50 10.37 21.21
N ILE A 165 8.30 10.95 21.24
CA ILE A 165 7.30 10.74 20.17
C ILE A 165 7.86 11.16 18.82
N SER A 166 8.56 12.28 18.72
CA SER A 166 9.15 12.76 17.46
C SER A 166 10.14 11.75 16.87
N LYS A 167 10.94 11.09 17.72
CA LYS A 167 11.86 10.02 17.32
C LYS A 167 11.09 8.83 16.76
N TRP A 168 10.07 8.35 17.46
CA TRP A 168 9.30 7.18 17.03
C TRP A 168 8.45 7.45 15.79
N LEU A 169 7.94 8.66 15.61
CA LEU A 169 7.22 9.06 14.39
C LEU A 169 8.09 8.95 13.14
N ALA A 170 9.37 9.35 13.22
CA ALA A 170 10.30 9.23 12.10
C ALA A 170 10.53 7.76 11.70
N VAL A 171 10.65 6.88 12.70
CA VAL A 171 10.97 5.46 12.48
C VAL A 171 9.75 4.63 12.06
N LEU A 172 8.56 4.92 12.59
CA LEU A 172 7.33 4.16 12.34
C LEU A 172 6.55 4.61 11.10
N MET A 173 6.98 5.67 10.42
CA MET A 173 6.37 6.23 9.20
C MET A 173 6.48 5.34 7.94
N ALA A 174 6.79 4.07 8.11
CA ALA A 174 7.00 3.12 7.04
C ALA A 174 5.67 2.70 6.36
N PRO A 175 5.60 2.60 5.01
CA PRO A 175 4.34 2.33 4.29
C PRO A 175 3.90 0.87 4.34
N GLY A 176 2.58 0.67 4.37
CA GLY A 176 1.93 -0.57 4.01
C GLY A 176 0.45 -0.29 3.69
N SER A 177 -0.09 -0.97 2.68
CA SER A 177 -1.52 -0.91 2.37
C SER A 177 -2.30 -1.80 3.33
N SER A 178 -3.25 -1.21 4.05
CA SER A 178 -4.54 -1.84 4.30
C SER A 178 -5.56 -0.74 4.61
N LEU A 179 -6.76 -0.87 4.06
CA LEU A 179 -7.93 -0.12 4.50
C LEU A 179 -8.74 -0.99 5.47
N GLY A 180 -8.01 -1.70 6.33
CA GLY A 180 -8.54 -2.51 7.42
C GLY A 180 -7.71 -2.24 8.67
N GLY A 181 -8.31 -1.55 9.64
CA GLY A 181 -7.77 -1.33 10.99
C GLY A 181 -6.56 -0.40 11.11
N ALA A 182 -6.65 0.58 12.02
CA ALA A 182 -5.56 1.47 12.43
C ALA A 182 -4.46 0.76 13.26
N ARG A 183 -4.17 -0.52 12.99
CA ARG A 183 -3.17 -1.26 13.75
C ARG A 183 -1.78 -0.71 13.43
N PRO A 184 -0.97 -0.43 14.46
CA PRO A 184 0.38 0.05 14.26
C PRO A 184 1.23 -0.91 13.45
N LYS A 185 1.94 -0.38 12.46
CA LYS A 185 2.82 -1.18 11.59
C LYS A 185 4.10 -0.43 11.22
N ALA A 186 5.13 -1.17 10.84
CA ALA A 186 6.37 -0.62 10.31
C ALA A 186 7.03 -1.58 9.30
N ASN A 187 7.83 -1.04 8.37
CA ASN A 187 8.73 -1.84 7.56
C ASN A 187 10.00 -2.14 8.35
N ILE A 188 10.49 -3.37 8.22
CA ILE A 188 11.76 -3.82 8.78
C ILE A 188 12.54 -4.63 7.73
N LEU A 189 13.85 -4.74 7.90
CA LEU A 189 14.72 -5.58 7.08
C LEU A 189 15.14 -6.84 7.85
N ASP A 190 15.14 -7.99 7.19
CA ASP A 190 15.79 -9.21 7.71
C ASP A 190 17.31 -9.20 7.51
N ASP A 191 17.99 -10.23 8.01
CA ASP A 191 19.46 -10.39 7.91
C ASP A 191 19.98 -10.42 6.45
N ASN A 192 19.10 -10.67 5.48
CA ASN A 192 19.39 -10.68 4.04
C ASN A 192 18.92 -9.40 3.33
N ASN A 193 18.57 -8.35 4.08
CA ASN A 193 17.99 -7.09 3.58
C ASN A 193 16.68 -7.26 2.79
N HIS A 194 15.91 -8.33 3.02
CA HIS A 194 14.55 -8.39 2.47
C HIS A 194 13.60 -7.57 3.34
N PRO A 195 12.73 -6.75 2.74
CA PRO A 195 11.72 -6.00 3.49
C PRO A 195 10.57 -6.87 3.98
N TRP A 196 10.16 -6.61 5.21
CA TRP A 196 9.00 -7.18 5.88
C TRP A 196 8.14 -6.07 6.48
N ILE A 197 6.86 -6.33 6.67
CA ILE A 197 5.93 -5.47 7.41
C ILE A 197 5.68 -6.14 8.76
N ALA A 198 6.05 -5.45 9.84
CA ALA A 198 5.69 -5.80 11.21
C ALA A 198 4.36 -5.13 11.57
N LYS A 199 3.37 -5.93 11.99
CA LYS A 199 2.07 -5.50 12.51
C LYS A 199 2.06 -5.71 14.02
N PHE A 200 2.16 -4.62 14.78
CA PHE A 200 2.30 -4.63 16.22
C PHE A 200 0.94 -4.76 16.93
N PRO A 201 0.92 -5.29 18.17
CA PRO A 201 -0.24 -5.16 19.05
C PRO A 201 -0.65 -3.70 19.21
N SER A 202 -1.96 -3.41 19.16
CA SER A 202 -2.51 -2.10 19.50
C SER A 202 -3.08 -2.11 20.92
N LYS A 203 -3.05 -0.97 21.62
CA LYS A 203 -3.74 -0.78 22.91
C LYS A 203 -5.24 -1.06 22.84
N ASN A 204 -5.83 -0.96 21.64
CA ASN A 204 -7.25 -1.18 21.41
C ASN A 204 -7.59 -2.64 21.05
N ASP A 205 -6.59 -3.52 20.93
CA ASP A 205 -6.80 -4.93 20.64
C ASP A 205 -7.43 -5.63 21.86
N THR A 206 -8.59 -6.24 21.69
CA THR A 206 -9.27 -7.04 22.74
C THR A 206 -8.89 -8.52 22.70
N ILE A 207 -8.22 -8.94 21.62
CA ILE A 207 -7.74 -10.31 21.37
C ILE A 207 -6.37 -10.24 20.69
N ASP A 208 -5.64 -11.36 20.68
CA ASP A 208 -4.39 -11.44 19.92
C ASP A 208 -4.68 -11.57 18.42
N LYS A 209 -4.80 -10.42 17.75
CA LYS A 209 -5.06 -10.31 16.31
C LYS A 209 -3.94 -10.93 15.46
N ALA A 210 -2.69 -10.89 15.94
CA ALA A 210 -1.56 -11.48 15.22
C ALA A 210 -1.62 -13.00 15.17
N LEU A 211 -2.05 -13.65 16.26
CA LEU A 211 -2.30 -15.09 16.27
C LEU A 211 -3.42 -15.48 15.30
N TRP A 212 -4.51 -14.72 15.25
CA TRP A 212 -5.61 -14.96 14.31
C TRP A 212 -5.19 -14.80 12.85
N GLU A 213 -4.43 -13.75 12.55
CA GLU A 213 -3.90 -13.52 11.20
C GLU A 213 -2.93 -14.63 10.78
N TYR A 214 -2.08 -15.10 11.70
CA TYR A 214 -1.19 -16.23 11.45
C TYR A 214 -1.92 -17.56 11.29
N LEU A 215 -2.96 -17.80 12.07
CA LEU A 215 -3.83 -18.97 11.88
C LEU A 215 -4.47 -18.95 10.49
N ALA A 216 -5.02 -17.81 10.07
CA ALA A 216 -5.60 -17.64 8.72
C ALA A 216 -4.55 -17.89 7.64
N TYR A 217 -3.34 -17.35 7.77
CA TYR A 217 -2.21 -17.62 6.88
C TYR A 217 -1.89 -19.12 6.79
N LYS A 218 -1.76 -19.81 7.93
CA LYS A 218 -1.46 -21.26 7.95
C LYS A 218 -2.55 -22.08 7.28
N LEU A 219 -3.82 -21.75 7.51
CA LEU A 219 -4.95 -22.42 6.88
C LEU A 219 -4.99 -22.16 5.36
N ALA A 220 -4.78 -20.92 4.93
CA ALA A 220 -4.76 -20.55 3.52
C ALA A 220 -3.66 -21.27 2.74
N VAL A 221 -2.43 -21.30 3.27
CA VAL A 221 -1.31 -22.04 2.68
C VAL A 221 -1.62 -23.54 2.59
N ASN A 222 -2.21 -24.12 3.64
CA ASN A 222 -2.64 -25.53 3.62
C ASN A 222 -3.74 -25.81 2.58
N CYS A 223 -4.56 -24.81 2.23
CA CYS A 223 -5.55 -24.87 1.17
C CYS A 223 -4.97 -24.60 -0.24
N GLY A 224 -3.65 -24.41 -0.36
CA GLY A 224 -2.96 -24.16 -1.64
C GLY A 224 -3.11 -22.73 -2.16
N ILE A 225 -3.46 -21.77 -1.29
CA ILE A 225 -3.43 -20.34 -1.63
C ILE A 225 -1.98 -19.87 -1.57
N GLU A 226 -1.52 -19.25 -2.65
CA GLU A 226 -0.25 -18.56 -2.68
C GLU A 226 -0.34 -17.28 -1.84
N MET A 227 0.43 -17.21 -0.76
CA MET A 227 0.43 -16.10 0.20
C MET A 227 1.82 -15.50 0.39
N ALA A 228 1.85 -14.23 0.78
CA ALA A 228 3.05 -13.60 1.30
C ALA A 228 3.61 -14.38 2.51
N GLU A 229 4.90 -14.71 2.47
CA GLU A 229 5.57 -15.42 3.56
C GLU A 229 5.35 -14.68 4.88
N SER A 230 4.84 -15.37 5.89
CA SER A 230 4.46 -14.74 7.15
C SER A 230 4.92 -15.55 8.36
N ILE A 231 5.32 -14.85 9.42
CA ILE A 231 5.73 -15.42 10.71
C ILE A 231 5.15 -14.60 11.87
N ILE A 232 5.22 -15.13 13.08
CA ILE A 232 4.83 -14.44 14.31
C ILE A 232 5.94 -14.51 15.34
N GLN A 233 6.03 -13.49 16.17
CA GLN A 233 6.94 -13.48 17.32
C GLN A 233 6.28 -12.80 18.52
N GLN A 234 6.44 -13.40 19.69
CA GLN A 234 6.16 -12.73 20.95
C GLN A 234 7.41 -11.90 21.31
N VAL A 235 7.33 -10.59 21.10
CA VAL A 235 8.48 -9.68 21.25
C VAL A 235 8.60 -9.16 22.68
N ALA A 236 7.48 -8.64 23.21
CA ALA A 236 7.32 -8.19 24.59
C ALA A 236 5.84 -8.28 25.00
N GLY A 237 5.58 -8.49 26.29
CA GLY A 237 4.22 -8.67 26.81
C GLY A 237 3.60 -10.02 26.42
N SER A 238 2.27 -10.10 26.45
CA SER A 238 1.50 -11.33 26.19
C SER A 238 1.02 -11.47 24.73
N SER A 239 1.08 -10.41 23.95
CA SER A 239 0.56 -10.37 22.57
C SER A 239 1.68 -10.57 21.55
N HIS A 240 1.31 -11.06 20.37
CA HIS A 240 2.26 -11.32 19.29
C HIS A 240 2.35 -10.15 18.29
N THR A 241 3.54 -9.96 17.72
CA THR A 241 3.72 -9.20 16.48
C THR A 241 3.62 -10.16 15.30
N PHE A 242 2.83 -9.79 14.30
CA PHE A 242 2.73 -10.51 13.03
C PHE A 242 3.66 -9.88 12.02
N PHE A 243 4.38 -10.69 11.26
CA PHE A 243 5.29 -10.23 10.22
C PHE A 243 4.92 -10.86 8.90
N THR A 244 4.89 -10.05 7.85
CA THR A 244 4.66 -10.52 6.49
C THR A 244 5.72 -9.96 5.55
N LYS A 245 6.32 -10.82 4.75
CA LYS A 245 7.38 -10.49 3.81
C LYS A 245 6.79 -9.75 2.63
N ARG A 246 7.47 -8.68 2.20
CA ARG A 246 7.03 -7.91 1.05
C ARG A 246 7.29 -8.66 -0.24
N PHE A 247 6.22 -9.02 -0.94
CA PHE A 247 6.29 -9.66 -2.25
C PHE A 247 6.55 -8.67 -3.39
N ASP A 248 6.42 -7.36 -3.14
CA ASP A 248 6.75 -6.31 -4.11
C ASP A 248 8.25 -5.93 -4.08
N ARG A 249 9.07 -6.82 -3.52
CA ARG A 249 10.51 -6.68 -3.34
C ARG A 249 11.21 -8.02 -3.60
N HIS A 250 12.32 -7.98 -4.32
CA HIS A 250 13.14 -9.16 -4.59
C HIS A 250 14.61 -8.76 -4.65
N HIS A 251 15.44 -9.25 -3.72
CA HIS A 251 16.88 -8.96 -3.64
C HIS A 251 17.23 -7.46 -3.76
N GLY A 252 16.47 -6.59 -3.09
CA GLY A 252 16.65 -5.12 -3.13
C GLY A 252 16.02 -4.43 -4.35
N GLU A 253 15.60 -5.18 -5.37
CA GLU A 253 14.85 -4.67 -6.50
C GLU A 253 13.36 -4.58 -6.17
N ARG A 254 12.65 -3.67 -6.87
CA ARG A 254 11.21 -3.45 -6.67
C ARG A 254 10.43 -4.21 -7.71
N ILE A 255 9.29 -4.77 -7.34
CA ILE A 255 8.31 -5.29 -8.30
C ILE A 255 7.16 -4.28 -8.31
N HIS A 256 6.72 -3.82 -9.49
CA HIS A 256 5.60 -2.88 -9.52
C HIS A 256 4.34 -3.59 -9.05
N PHE A 257 3.61 -2.94 -8.16
CA PHE A 257 2.37 -3.42 -7.58
C PHE A 257 1.28 -2.40 -7.84
N SER A 258 0.08 -2.88 -8.11
CA SER A 258 -1.13 -2.06 -8.08
C SER A 258 -2.27 -2.82 -7.41
N SER A 259 -3.08 -2.11 -6.62
CA SER A 259 -4.24 -2.72 -5.98
C SER A 259 -5.31 -3.08 -7.02
N ALA A 260 -6.17 -4.04 -6.69
CA ALA A 260 -7.33 -4.31 -7.55
C ALA A 260 -8.23 -3.07 -7.64
N MET A 261 -8.30 -2.25 -6.59
CA MET A 261 -9.03 -0.98 -6.62
C MET A 261 -8.57 -0.07 -7.77
N THR A 262 -7.26 0.08 -7.95
CA THR A 262 -6.71 0.87 -9.06
C THR A 262 -7.00 0.21 -10.40
N MET A 263 -6.68 -1.09 -10.53
CA MET A 263 -6.74 -1.79 -11.82
C MET A 263 -8.16 -2.03 -12.35
N THR A 264 -9.16 -2.05 -11.47
CA THR A 264 -10.57 -2.09 -11.87
C THR A 264 -11.20 -0.70 -11.99
N GLY A 265 -10.40 0.37 -11.91
CA GLY A 265 -10.89 1.75 -12.05
C GLY A 265 -11.77 2.23 -10.89
N ASN A 266 -11.76 1.56 -9.73
CA ASN A 266 -12.56 1.91 -8.56
C ASN A 266 -11.86 2.92 -7.65
N ASN A 267 -12.61 3.54 -6.73
CA ASN A 267 -12.10 4.33 -5.61
C ASN A 267 -13.13 4.36 -4.46
N GLU A 268 -12.78 4.99 -3.33
CA GLU A 268 -13.65 5.10 -2.15
C GLU A 268 -15.00 5.81 -2.40
N GLU A 269 -15.11 6.64 -3.43
CA GLU A 269 -16.35 7.36 -3.77
C GLU A 269 -17.26 6.49 -4.64
N ILE A 270 -16.69 5.87 -5.67
CA ILE A 270 -17.39 4.98 -6.61
C ILE A 270 -17.97 3.77 -5.88
N ILE A 271 -17.20 3.15 -4.97
CA ILE A 271 -17.66 1.95 -4.26
C ILE A 271 -18.84 2.20 -3.32
N LYS A 272 -19.14 3.47 -2.97
CA LYS A 272 -20.34 3.83 -2.19
C LYS A 272 -21.61 3.74 -3.02
N ASP A 273 -21.51 4.02 -4.31
CA ASP A 273 -22.63 4.04 -5.25
C ASP A 273 -22.75 2.72 -6.02
N THR A 274 -21.65 2.01 -6.23
CA THR A 274 -21.60 0.74 -6.99
C THR A 274 -20.70 -0.25 -6.28
N SER A 275 -21.28 -1.34 -5.76
CA SER A 275 -20.52 -2.36 -5.05
C SER A 275 -19.59 -3.10 -6.02
N PRO A 276 -18.28 -3.18 -5.74
CA PRO A 276 -17.35 -3.92 -6.59
C PRO A 276 -17.52 -5.43 -6.44
N GLY A 277 -17.15 -6.17 -7.48
CA GLY A 277 -17.27 -7.63 -7.50
C GLY A 277 -15.98 -8.34 -7.89
N TYR A 278 -15.87 -9.62 -7.53
CA TYR A 278 -14.77 -10.47 -8.03
C TYR A 278 -14.78 -10.60 -9.55
N LEU A 279 -15.93 -10.38 -10.21
CA LEU A 279 -16.02 -10.34 -11.66
C LEU A 279 -15.15 -9.22 -12.27
N ASP A 280 -14.97 -8.10 -11.58
CA ASP A 280 -14.07 -7.02 -12.02
C ASP A 280 -12.60 -7.50 -12.03
N LEU A 281 -12.22 -8.32 -11.04
CA LEU A 281 -10.88 -8.92 -10.98
C LEU A 281 -10.71 -10.00 -12.06
N VAL A 282 -11.74 -10.81 -12.30
CA VAL A 282 -11.75 -11.82 -13.38
C VAL A 282 -11.56 -11.14 -14.73
N GLU A 283 -12.28 -10.05 -14.99
CA GLU A 283 -12.15 -9.26 -16.21
C GLU A 283 -10.71 -8.77 -16.39
N PHE A 284 -10.12 -8.16 -15.35
CA PHE A 284 -8.74 -7.69 -15.42
C PHE A 284 -7.75 -8.83 -15.70
N ILE A 285 -7.86 -9.96 -14.99
CA ILE A 285 -6.97 -11.13 -15.17
C ILE A 285 -7.08 -11.69 -16.60
N GLN A 286 -8.27 -11.70 -17.19
CA GLN A 286 -8.50 -12.23 -18.53
C GLN A 286 -7.94 -11.32 -19.64
N TYR A 287 -8.09 -10.00 -19.50
CA TYR A 287 -7.69 -9.06 -20.55
C TYR A 287 -6.28 -8.50 -20.41
N SER A 288 -5.76 -8.42 -19.18
CA SER A 288 -4.46 -7.79 -18.87
C SER A 288 -3.45 -8.74 -18.23
N GLY A 289 -3.89 -9.93 -17.78
CA GLY A 289 -3.04 -10.91 -17.13
C GLY A 289 -2.15 -11.70 -18.09
N ALA A 290 -0.96 -12.06 -17.65
CA ALA A 290 -0.01 -12.89 -18.40
C ALA A 290 -0.31 -14.39 -18.27
N ASN A 291 -0.93 -14.81 -17.17
CA ASN A 291 -1.22 -16.22 -16.87
C ASN A 291 -2.62 -16.40 -16.27
N SER A 292 -3.64 -16.10 -17.08
CA SER A 292 -5.02 -16.02 -16.60
C SER A 292 -5.53 -17.32 -15.97
N GLU A 293 -5.15 -18.51 -16.46
CA GLU A 293 -5.64 -19.77 -15.88
C GLU A 293 -5.17 -19.97 -14.43
N ILE A 294 -3.87 -19.80 -14.17
CA ILE A 294 -3.31 -19.96 -12.83
C ILE A 294 -3.87 -18.90 -11.89
N ASP A 295 -3.93 -17.65 -12.35
CA ASP A 295 -4.41 -16.53 -11.55
C ASP A 295 -5.90 -16.64 -11.21
N LEU A 296 -6.74 -17.08 -12.15
CA LEU A 296 -8.16 -17.34 -11.89
C LEU A 296 -8.35 -18.50 -10.91
N HIS A 297 -7.55 -19.56 -11.01
CA HIS A 297 -7.59 -20.64 -10.03
C HIS A 297 -7.15 -20.18 -8.63
N GLN A 298 -6.17 -19.27 -8.53
CA GLN A 298 -5.77 -18.68 -7.26
C GLN A 298 -6.85 -17.75 -6.71
N LEU A 299 -7.45 -16.90 -7.54
CA LEU A 299 -8.54 -16.01 -7.14
C LEU A 299 -9.73 -16.83 -6.62
N TRP A 300 -10.14 -17.88 -7.32
CA TRP A 300 -11.24 -18.76 -6.88
C TRP A 300 -10.98 -19.39 -5.50
N ARG A 301 -9.77 -19.88 -5.26
CA ARG A 301 -9.40 -20.42 -3.94
C ARG A 301 -9.53 -19.36 -2.84
N ARG A 302 -9.12 -18.11 -3.12
CA ARG A 302 -9.23 -16.99 -2.16
C ARG A 302 -10.69 -16.67 -1.85
N ILE A 303 -11.56 -16.62 -2.87
CA ILE A 303 -13.01 -16.40 -2.69
C ILE A 303 -13.58 -17.43 -1.72
N VAL A 304 -13.41 -18.72 -2.04
CA VAL A 304 -13.95 -19.83 -1.23
C VAL A 304 -13.38 -19.80 0.19
N PHE A 305 -12.09 -19.50 0.34
CA PHE A 305 -11.45 -19.41 1.65
C PHE A 305 -11.97 -18.24 2.48
N ASN A 306 -12.10 -17.05 1.89
CA ASN A 306 -12.63 -15.86 2.57
C ASN A 306 -14.06 -16.08 3.07
N ILE A 307 -14.89 -16.78 2.30
CA ILE A 307 -16.23 -17.22 2.75
C ILE A 307 -16.10 -18.16 3.95
N ALA A 308 -15.25 -19.20 3.83
CA ALA A 308 -15.13 -20.25 4.85
C ALA A 308 -14.63 -19.74 6.21
N ILE A 309 -13.82 -18.67 6.23
CA ILE A 309 -13.32 -18.06 7.46
C ILE A 309 -14.05 -16.77 7.86
N SER A 310 -15.11 -16.40 7.12
CA SER A 310 -15.84 -15.15 7.33
C SER A 310 -14.93 -13.91 7.30
N ASN A 311 -14.02 -13.83 6.32
CA ASN A 311 -13.20 -12.64 6.11
C ASN A 311 -14.03 -11.52 5.46
N THR A 312 -14.79 -10.79 6.28
CA THR A 312 -15.66 -9.71 5.81
C THR A 312 -14.94 -8.40 5.52
N ASP A 313 -13.62 -8.36 5.66
CA ASP A 313 -12.80 -7.18 5.34
C ASP A 313 -12.05 -7.36 4.02
N ASP A 314 -12.44 -8.34 3.21
CA ASP A 314 -11.86 -8.61 1.91
C ASP A 314 -12.26 -7.56 0.83
N HIS A 315 -11.76 -6.33 0.97
CA HIS A 315 -12.02 -5.25 0.03
C HIS A 315 -10.99 -5.21 -1.12
N LEU A 316 -11.25 -4.43 -2.18
CA LEU A 316 -10.39 -4.34 -3.37
C LEU A 316 -8.91 -3.95 -3.12
N ARG A 317 -8.55 -3.41 -1.95
CA ARG A 317 -7.14 -3.15 -1.59
C ARG A 317 -6.41 -4.34 -0.95
N ASN A 318 -7.13 -5.40 -0.58
CA ASN A 318 -6.56 -6.66 -0.09
C ASN A 318 -6.30 -7.65 -1.23
N HIS A 319 -6.61 -7.23 -2.45
CA HIS A 319 -6.17 -7.86 -3.69
C HIS A 319 -5.27 -6.89 -4.45
N GLY A 320 -4.36 -7.44 -5.23
CA GLY A 320 -3.58 -6.65 -6.14
C GLY A 320 -2.86 -7.50 -7.17
N PHE A 321 -2.13 -6.80 -8.01
CA PHE A 321 -1.42 -7.38 -9.14
C PHE A 321 0.03 -6.93 -9.08
N ILE A 322 0.93 -7.80 -9.53
CA ILE A 322 2.35 -7.51 -9.68
C ILE A 322 2.75 -7.57 -11.15
N LEU A 323 3.56 -6.62 -11.58
CA LEU A 323 4.08 -6.57 -12.95
C LEU A 323 5.38 -7.36 -13.04
N LYS A 324 5.37 -8.43 -13.81
CA LYS A 324 6.55 -9.23 -14.18
C LYS A 324 6.93 -8.97 -15.63
N SER A 325 8.04 -9.55 -16.09
CA SER A 325 8.54 -9.37 -17.46
C SER A 325 7.58 -9.84 -18.56
N ASP A 326 6.68 -10.77 -18.24
CA ASP A 326 5.68 -11.34 -19.14
C ASP A 326 4.29 -10.68 -19.00
N GLY A 327 4.10 -9.76 -18.04
CA GLY A 327 2.86 -8.99 -17.86
C GLY A 327 2.37 -8.97 -16.41
N TRP A 328 1.08 -8.69 -16.22
CA TRP A 328 0.46 -8.64 -14.90
C TRP A 328 0.13 -10.04 -14.38
N HIS A 329 0.41 -10.28 -13.11
CA HIS A 329 0.03 -11.49 -12.38
C HIS A 329 -0.73 -11.11 -11.13
N LEU A 330 -1.67 -11.95 -10.70
CA LEU A 330 -2.28 -11.81 -9.37
C LEU A 330 -1.17 -11.88 -8.30
N SER A 331 -1.14 -10.90 -7.39
CA SER A 331 -0.14 -10.91 -6.31
C SER A 331 -0.37 -12.10 -5.38
N PRO A 332 0.63 -12.54 -4.59
CA PRO A 332 0.39 -13.39 -3.43
C PRO A 332 -0.71 -12.78 -2.55
N ALA A 333 -1.52 -13.61 -1.89
CA ALA A 333 -2.55 -13.12 -0.97
C ALA A 333 -1.91 -12.55 0.30
N PHE A 334 -2.54 -11.52 0.87
CA PHE A 334 -2.10 -10.83 2.07
C PHE A 334 -3.31 -10.29 2.83
N ASP A 335 -3.11 -9.93 4.10
CA ASP A 335 -4.13 -9.29 4.96
C ASP A 335 -5.46 -10.06 5.06
N ILE A 336 -5.38 -11.38 5.21
CA ILE A 336 -6.52 -12.26 5.39
C ILE A 336 -6.77 -12.48 6.89
N ASN A 337 -7.94 -12.10 7.39
CA ASN A 337 -8.30 -12.25 8.79
C ASN A 337 -9.78 -12.63 8.95
N PRO A 338 -10.14 -13.60 9.81
CA PRO A 338 -11.54 -13.82 10.15
C PRO A 338 -12.14 -12.58 10.83
N SER A 339 -13.39 -12.27 10.49
CA SER A 339 -14.16 -11.20 11.09
C SER A 339 -15.45 -11.74 11.69
N ILE A 340 -15.80 -11.23 12.87
CA ILE A 340 -17.05 -11.57 13.57
C ILE A 340 -18.05 -10.41 13.56
N ASP A 341 -17.65 -9.24 13.03
CA ASP A 341 -18.37 -7.98 13.21
C ASP A 341 -19.38 -7.71 12.08
N LYS A 342 -19.21 -8.32 10.91
CA LYS A 342 -20.09 -8.15 9.74
C LYS A 342 -20.64 -9.49 9.28
N ALA A 343 -21.79 -9.46 8.62
CA ALA A 343 -22.51 -10.66 8.19
C ALA A 343 -22.20 -11.12 6.76
N GLY A 344 -21.59 -10.29 5.91
CA GLY A 344 -21.26 -10.61 4.52
C GLY A 344 -19.93 -10.02 4.06
N LEU A 345 -19.44 -10.46 2.91
CA LEU A 345 -18.15 -10.00 2.36
C LEU A 345 -18.19 -8.53 1.91
N ALA A 346 -17.01 -7.92 1.80
CA ALA A 346 -16.88 -6.54 1.33
C ALA A 346 -17.01 -6.39 -0.20
N ILE A 347 -16.89 -7.50 -0.95
CA ILE A 347 -16.97 -7.54 -2.41
C ILE A 347 -17.98 -8.60 -2.86
N ASN A 348 -18.70 -8.32 -3.94
CA ASN A 348 -19.71 -9.22 -4.47
C ASN A 348 -19.06 -10.46 -5.12
N ILE A 349 -19.63 -11.64 -4.88
CA ILE A 349 -19.26 -12.92 -5.49
C ILE A 349 -19.86 -13.04 -6.89
N ASP A 350 -21.13 -12.66 -7.03
CA ASP A 350 -21.79 -12.53 -8.32
C ASP A 350 -22.07 -11.05 -8.63
N SER A 351 -22.95 -10.76 -9.60
CA SER A 351 -23.26 -9.37 -9.97
C SER A 351 -23.94 -8.57 -8.87
N GLU A 352 -24.59 -9.21 -7.90
CA GLU A 352 -25.49 -8.55 -6.94
C GLU A 352 -25.29 -8.97 -5.47
N ASN A 353 -24.57 -10.07 -5.20
CA ASN A 353 -24.55 -10.70 -3.88
C ASN A 353 -23.13 -10.89 -3.33
N ASN A 354 -22.94 -10.57 -2.06
CA ASN A 354 -21.70 -10.69 -1.30
C ASN A 354 -21.67 -11.83 -0.26
N ALA A 355 -22.67 -12.73 -0.30
CA ALA A 355 -22.92 -13.93 0.53
C ALA A 355 -22.82 -13.79 2.06
#